data_AF-A0A8S3RT42-F1
#
_entry.id   AF-A0A8S3RT42-F1
#
_cell.length_a   1.000
_cell.length_b   1.000
_cell.length_c   1.000
_cell.angle_alpha   90.00
_cell.angle_beta   90.00
_cell.angle_gamma   90.00
#
_symmetry.space_group_name_H-M   'P 1'
#
loop_
_entity.id
_entity.type
_entity.pdbx_description
1 polymer ?
#
loop_
_entity_poly.entity_id
_entity_poly.type
_entity_poly.pdbx_seq_one_letter_code
_entity_poly.pdbx_strand_id
1 'polypeptide(L)'
;MSEPEPESPIRIQRSEEREGSTRFSPEDALSLFTQSLDLTLRKHKEELFKEIDTRIGAKEVESVPPVKQTPKFSHSVPRKEHKGLKERNKLLRIADKYGWDVVDEYIDDPITEGTDDATKLRQADYRAKAKRRNKVSTRPAPYIPEPESLLVPQDELFS
;
A
#
# COMPACT_ATOMS: atom_id res chain seq x y z
N MET A 1 40.10 -52.81 33.91
CA MET A 1 39.15 -53.33 34.93
C MET A 1 39.15 -52.29 36.05
N SER A 2 38.04 -51.69 36.44
CA SER A 2 36.68 -52.23 36.49
C SER A 2 35.62 -51.16 36.25
N GLU A 3 34.52 -51.62 35.66
CA GLU A 3 33.18 -51.01 35.61
C GLU A 3 32.54 -50.86 37.02
N PRO A 4 31.38 -50.19 37.14
CA PRO A 4 30.95 -49.41 38.31
C PRO A 4 30.13 -50.21 39.34
N GLU A 5 30.05 -49.67 40.55
CA GLU A 5 29.05 -50.05 41.55
C GLU A 5 27.79 -49.16 41.39
N PRO A 6 26.59 -49.72 41.17
CA PRO A 6 25.33 -49.01 41.29
C PRO A 6 24.74 -49.16 42.69
N GLU A 7 23.87 -48.22 43.06
CA GLU A 7 22.77 -48.28 44.06
C GLU A 7 22.78 -47.03 44.96
N SER A 8 21.73 -46.21 44.99
CA SER A 8 20.33 -46.61 45.15
C SER A 8 19.38 -45.53 44.62
N PRO A 9 18.20 -45.88 44.06
CA PRO A 9 17.20 -44.90 43.67
C PRO A 9 16.57 -44.27 44.91
N ILE A 10 16.66 -42.94 45.01
CA ILE A 10 15.88 -42.14 45.96
C ILE A 10 14.40 -42.44 45.68
N ARG A 11 13.77 -43.12 46.63
CA ARG A 11 12.33 -43.36 46.67
C ARG A 11 11.64 -42.02 46.86
N ILE A 12 11.37 -41.32 45.77
CA ILE A 12 10.50 -40.14 45.75
C ILE A 12 9.13 -40.64 46.17
N GLN A 13 8.75 -40.34 47.41
CA GLN A 13 7.39 -40.51 47.87
C GLN A 13 6.53 -39.59 47.01
N ARG A 14 5.78 -40.19 46.10
CA ARG A 14 4.73 -39.52 45.34
C ARG A 14 3.63 -39.20 46.35
N SER A 15 3.63 -37.98 46.86
CA SER A 15 2.51 -37.39 47.56
C SER A 15 1.39 -37.19 46.54
N GLU A 16 0.58 -38.21 46.37
CA GLU A 16 -0.81 -38.02 45.97
C GLU A 16 -1.52 -37.23 47.08
N GLU A 17 -2.62 -36.58 46.71
CA GLU A 17 -3.52 -35.75 47.54
C GLU A 17 -3.27 -34.23 47.49
N ARG A 18 -3.98 -33.56 46.58
CA ARG A 18 -5.26 -32.91 46.95
C ARG A 18 -5.95 -32.34 45.72
N GLU A 19 -7.10 -32.92 45.40
CA GLU A 19 -8.06 -32.33 44.47
C GLU A 19 -8.63 -31.03 45.03
N GLY A 20 -8.92 -30.10 44.12
CA GLY A 20 -9.34 -28.74 44.43
C GLY A 20 -8.74 -27.68 43.50
N SER A 21 -8.02 -28.07 42.44
CA SER A 21 -7.62 -27.16 41.38
C SER A 21 -8.75 -27.14 40.36
N THR A 22 -9.64 -26.15 40.40
CA THR A 22 -10.32 -25.68 39.20
C THR A 22 -9.21 -25.42 38.18
N ARG A 23 -8.98 -26.39 37.29
CA ARG A 23 -7.98 -26.29 36.24
C ARG A 23 -8.49 -25.21 35.30
N PHE A 24 -8.14 -23.97 35.61
CA PHE A 24 -8.36 -22.84 34.73
C PHE A 24 -7.62 -23.18 33.44
N SER A 25 -8.36 -23.55 32.40
CA SER A 25 -7.74 -23.94 31.15
C SER A 25 -7.04 -22.70 30.57
N PRO A 26 -5.85 -22.84 29.95
CA PRO A 26 -5.30 -21.74 29.15
C PRO A 26 -6.30 -21.25 28.09
N GLU A 27 -7.20 -22.13 27.62
CA GLU A 27 -8.29 -21.78 26.72
C GLU A 27 -9.33 -20.86 27.38
N ASP A 28 -9.66 -21.10 28.66
CA ASP A 28 -10.58 -20.24 29.42
C ASP A 28 -9.96 -18.87 29.68
N ALA A 29 -8.65 -18.82 29.97
CA ALA A 29 -7.92 -17.57 30.15
C ALA A 29 -7.89 -16.74 28.85
N LEU A 30 -7.66 -17.39 27.70
CA LEU A 30 -7.71 -16.74 26.39
C LEU A 30 -9.13 -16.30 26.04
N SER A 31 -10.15 -17.10 26.36
CA SER A 31 -11.57 -16.75 26.15
C SER A 31 -11.98 -15.53 26.98
N LEU A 32 -11.57 -15.45 28.23
CA LEU A 32 -11.83 -14.28 29.08
C LEU A 32 -11.08 -13.04 28.60
N PHE A 33 -9.84 -13.21 28.13
CA PHE A 33 -9.05 -12.11 27.59
C PHE A 33 -9.68 -11.55 26.31
N THR A 34 -10.08 -12.41 25.37
CA THR A 34 -10.76 -11.96 24.14
C THR A 34 -12.10 -11.31 24.45
N GLN A 35 -12.88 -11.87 25.37
CA GLN A 35 -14.14 -11.27 25.82
C GLN A 35 -13.91 -9.89 26.47
N SER A 36 -12.87 -9.76 27.30
CA SER A 36 -12.49 -8.48 27.91
C SER A 36 -12.04 -7.45 26.86
N LEU A 37 -11.28 -7.87 25.85
CA LEU A 37 -10.90 -7.02 24.73
C LEU A 37 -12.12 -6.56 23.93
N ASP A 38 -13.02 -7.48 23.58
CA ASP A 38 -14.24 -7.17 22.83
C ASP A 38 -15.13 -6.18 23.58
N LEU A 39 -15.29 -6.35 24.89
CA LEU A 39 -16.04 -5.41 25.71
C LEU A 39 -15.40 -4.02 25.71
N THR A 40 -14.08 -3.95 25.82
CA THR A 40 -13.35 -2.68 25.81
C THR A 40 -13.48 -1.98 24.46
N LEU A 41 -13.34 -2.72 23.37
CA LEU A 41 -13.50 -2.20 22.01
C LEU A 41 -14.92 -1.72 21.75
N ARG A 42 -15.94 -2.45 22.22
CA ARG A 42 -17.35 -2.03 22.12
C ARG A 42 -17.62 -0.74 22.88
N LYS A 43 -17.12 -0.63 24.12
CA LYS A 43 -17.27 0.59 24.92
C LYS A 43 -16.62 1.80 24.24
N HIS A 44 -15.37 1.65 23.79
CA HIS A 44 -14.68 2.74 23.11
C HIS A 44 -15.37 3.13 21.79
N LYS A 45 -15.90 2.15 21.06
CA LYS A 45 -16.73 2.40 19.87
C LYS A 45 -17.97 3.22 20.21
N GLU A 46 -18.70 2.88 21.26
CA GLU A 46 -19.88 3.63 21.71
C GLU A 46 -19.54 5.04 22.19
N GLU A 47 -18.43 5.21 22.91
CA GLU A 47 -17.92 6.52 23.33
C GLU A 47 -17.56 7.41 22.14
N LEU A 48 -16.86 6.87 21.14
CA LEU A 48 -16.56 7.58 19.90
C LEU A 48 -17.82 7.99 19.16
N PHE A 49 -18.83 7.13 19.06
CA PHE A 49 -20.09 7.50 18.42
C PHE A 49 -20.82 8.60 19.18
N LYS A 50 -20.88 8.54 20.52
CA LYS A 50 -21.44 9.64 21.34
C LYS A 50 -20.68 10.95 21.17
N GLU A 51 -19.35 10.90 21.10
CA GLU A 51 -18.51 12.08 20.85
C GLU A 51 -18.75 12.66 19.45
N ILE A 52 -18.92 11.81 18.43
CA ILE A 52 -19.25 12.25 17.08
C ILE A 52 -20.64 12.91 17.05
N ASP A 53 -21.65 12.27 17.65
CA ASP A 53 -23.02 12.78 17.68
C ASP A 53 -23.10 14.13 18.42
N THR A 54 -22.43 14.25 19.56
CA THR A 54 -22.35 15.52 20.30
C THR A 54 -21.62 16.61 19.54
N ARG A 55 -20.53 16.29 18.82
CA ARG A 55 -19.83 17.26 17.96
C ARG A 55 -20.64 17.68 16.74
N ILE A 56 -21.44 16.79 16.16
CA ILE A 56 -22.37 17.12 15.07
C ILE A 56 -23.47 18.03 15.60
N GLY A 57 -24.11 17.66 16.71
CA GLY A 57 -25.18 18.46 17.34
C GLY A 57 -24.71 19.82 17.86
N ALA A 58 -23.53 19.90 18.49
CA ALA A 58 -22.97 21.15 18.98
C ALA A 58 -22.60 22.12 17.84
N LYS A 59 -22.25 21.61 16.66
CA LYS A 59 -22.04 22.43 15.46
C LYS A 59 -23.33 22.96 14.83
N GLU A 60 -24.50 22.41 15.18
CA GLU A 60 -25.81 22.89 14.70
C GLU A 60 -26.43 23.99 15.58
N VAL A 61 -25.96 24.22 16.81
CA VAL A 61 -26.58 25.21 17.72
C VAL A 61 -26.11 26.64 17.49
N GLU A 62 -25.00 26.88 16.78
CA GLU A 62 -24.55 28.25 16.43
C GLU A 62 -25.19 28.81 15.14
N SER A 63 -25.99 28.02 14.45
CA SER A 63 -26.78 28.53 13.32
C SER A 63 -28.09 27.77 13.22
N VAL A 64 -29.23 28.45 13.37
CA VAL A 64 -30.47 28.29 12.58
C VAL A 64 -31.65 28.97 13.29
N PRO A 65 -32.52 29.70 12.56
CA PRO A 65 -33.96 29.58 12.73
C PRO A 65 -34.59 28.80 11.54
N PRO A 66 -35.74 28.15 11.75
CA PRO A 66 -36.01 26.82 11.22
C PRO A 66 -36.67 26.85 9.84
N VAL A 67 -36.09 26.12 8.87
CA VAL A 67 -36.80 25.73 7.65
C VAL A 67 -36.48 24.28 7.33
N LYS A 68 -37.54 23.48 7.20
CA LYS A 68 -37.53 22.07 6.76
C LYS A 68 -36.71 21.93 5.48
N GLN A 69 -35.48 21.44 5.57
CA GLN A 69 -34.70 21.04 4.42
C GLN A 69 -34.20 19.62 4.63
N THR A 70 -34.58 18.74 3.70
CA THR A 70 -34.02 17.41 3.58
C THR A 70 -32.48 17.52 3.54
N PRO A 71 -31.74 16.61 4.20
CA PRO A 71 -30.28 16.67 4.19
C PRO A 71 -29.79 16.31 2.79
N LYS A 72 -29.67 17.32 1.91
CA LYS A 72 -28.82 17.23 0.74
C LYS A 72 -27.40 17.26 1.27
N PHE A 73 -26.81 16.08 1.40
CA PHE A 73 -25.39 15.90 1.70
C PHE A 73 -24.58 16.52 0.55
N SER A 74 -24.44 17.84 0.58
CA SER A 74 -23.53 18.55 -0.31
C SER A 74 -22.14 18.38 0.28
N HIS A 75 -21.48 17.29 -0.12
CA HIS A 75 -20.04 17.13 0.05
C HIS A 75 -19.37 18.18 -0.85
N SER A 76 -19.40 19.44 -0.44
CA SER A 76 -18.66 20.49 -1.11
C SER A 76 -17.20 20.32 -0.71
N VAL A 77 -16.47 19.55 -1.53
CA VAL A 77 -15.01 19.44 -1.45
C VAL A 77 -14.43 20.87 -1.46
N PRO A 78 -13.52 21.23 -0.55
CA PRO A 78 -13.03 22.60 -0.44
C PRO A 78 -12.38 23.02 -1.77
N ARG A 79 -12.76 24.20 -2.28
CA ARG A 79 -12.51 24.68 -3.65
C ARG A 79 -11.04 24.69 -4.12
N LYS A 80 -10.07 24.55 -3.20
CA LYS A 80 -8.64 24.43 -3.53
C LYS A 80 -8.25 23.02 -3.98
N GLU A 81 -8.87 21.98 -3.42
CA GLU A 81 -8.63 20.57 -3.79
C GLU A 81 -9.16 20.24 -5.20
N HIS A 82 -10.20 20.96 -5.64
CA HIS A 82 -10.79 20.78 -6.96
C HIS A 82 -9.84 21.10 -8.14
N LYS A 83 -8.83 21.96 -7.96
CA LYS A 83 -7.90 22.29 -9.04
C LYS A 83 -6.95 21.13 -9.33
N GLY A 84 -6.28 20.61 -8.30
CA GLY A 84 -5.39 19.45 -8.45
C GLY A 84 -6.12 18.19 -8.93
N LEU A 85 -7.37 17.98 -8.51
CA LEU A 85 -8.22 16.88 -9.00
C LEU A 85 -8.55 17.01 -10.50
N LYS A 86 -8.86 18.22 -10.98
CA LYS A 86 -9.14 18.45 -12.41
C LYS A 86 -7.90 18.27 -13.27
N GLU A 87 -6.76 18.79 -12.83
CA GLU A 87 -5.47 18.64 -13.51
C GLU A 87 -5.08 17.17 -13.61
N ARG A 88 -5.15 16.44 -12.48
CA ARG A 88 -4.90 14.99 -12.46
C ARG A 88 -5.83 14.23 -13.39
N ASN A 89 -7.14 14.49 -13.33
CA ASN A 89 -8.11 13.82 -14.21
C ASN A 89 -7.89 14.13 -15.68
N LYS A 90 -7.39 15.33 -16.01
CA LYS A 90 -7.00 15.69 -17.37
C LYS A 90 -5.79 14.88 -17.84
N LEU A 91 -4.73 14.79 -17.03
CA LEU A 91 -3.55 13.98 -17.36
C LEU A 91 -3.91 12.51 -17.55
N LEU A 92 -4.81 11.96 -16.73
CA LEU A 92 -5.31 10.59 -16.89
C LEU A 92 -6.02 10.38 -18.23
N ARG A 93 -6.84 11.33 -18.69
CA ARG A 93 -7.49 11.25 -20.01
C ARG A 93 -6.49 11.31 -21.16
N ILE A 94 -5.41 12.08 -21.00
CA ILE A 94 -4.34 12.17 -22.00
C ILE A 94 -3.56 10.84 -22.03
N ALA A 95 -3.21 10.30 -20.86
CA ALA A 95 -2.54 9.00 -20.74
C ALA A 95 -3.34 7.88 -21.41
N ASP A 96 -4.65 7.84 -21.15
CA ASP A 96 -5.55 6.81 -21.71
C ASP A 96 -5.62 6.85 -23.24
N LYS A 97 -5.62 8.06 -23.83
CA LYS A 97 -5.74 8.24 -25.29
C LYS A 97 -4.42 8.19 -26.06
N TYR A 98 -3.33 8.68 -25.46
CA TYR A 98 -2.05 8.92 -26.15
C TYR A 98 -0.86 8.19 -25.50
N GLY A 99 -1.01 7.67 -24.28
CA GLY A 99 0.04 7.02 -23.50
C GLY A 99 0.80 7.96 -22.57
N TRP A 100 1.52 7.38 -21.61
CA TRP A 100 2.32 8.11 -20.62
C TRP A 100 3.48 8.89 -21.23
N ASP A 101 4.06 8.40 -22.33
CA ASP A 101 5.13 9.12 -23.06
C ASP A 101 4.68 10.53 -23.50
N VAL A 102 3.40 10.71 -23.82
CA VAL A 102 2.84 12.01 -24.24
C VAL A 102 2.53 12.90 -23.04
N VAL A 103 2.17 12.30 -21.90
CA VAL A 103 1.93 13.02 -20.64
C VAL A 103 3.23 13.62 -20.11
N ASP A 104 4.34 12.89 -20.20
CA ASP A 104 5.66 13.39 -19.77
C ASP A 104 6.08 14.65 -20.54
N GLU A 105 5.78 14.73 -21.84
CA GLU A 105 6.05 15.92 -22.68
C GLU A 105 5.03 17.06 -22.48
N TYR A 106 3.92 16.79 -21.79
CA TYR A 106 2.80 17.72 -21.63
C TYR A 106 2.90 18.55 -20.33
N ILE A 107 3.82 18.22 -19.41
CA ILE A 107 3.92 18.83 -18.06
C ILE A 107 4.68 20.18 -18.03
N ASP A 108 5.39 20.56 -19.11
CA ASP A 108 6.30 21.72 -19.11
C ASP A 108 5.62 23.11 -19.26
N ASP A 109 4.30 23.21 -19.35
CA ASP A 109 3.61 24.48 -19.64
C ASP A 109 2.29 24.57 -18.84
N PRO A 110 1.94 25.71 -18.20
CA PRO A 110 0.68 25.89 -17.49
C PRO A 110 -0.51 25.34 -18.27
N ILE A 111 -1.33 24.56 -17.55
CA ILE A 111 -2.49 23.83 -18.05
C ILE A 111 -3.55 24.84 -18.50
N THR A 112 -3.46 25.29 -19.75
CA THR A 112 -4.45 26.17 -20.37
C THR A 112 -5.66 25.34 -20.76
N GLU A 113 -6.84 25.68 -20.21
CA GLU A 113 -8.12 25.12 -20.65
C GLU A 113 -8.55 25.86 -21.93
N GLY A 114 -8.58 25.19 -23.09
CA GLY A 114 -9.07 25.80 -24.33
C GLY A 114 -8.51 25.22 -25.64
N THR A 115 -8.62 26.00 -26.72
CA THR A 115 -8.11 25.68 -28.07
C THR A 115 -6.60 25.45 -28.11
N ASP A 116 -5.86 26.07 -27.19
CA ASP A 116 -4.41 25.88 -27.03
C ASP A 116 -4.06 24.48 -26.51
N ASP A 117 -5.01 23.77 -25.90
CA ASP A 117 -4.78 22.42 -25.41
C ASP A 117 -4.56 21.43 -26.56
N ALA A 118 -5.28 21.61 -27.65
CA ALA A 118 -5.20 20.72 -28.81
C ALA A 118 -3.87 20.86 -29.56
N THR A 119 -3.34 22.08 -29.63
CA THR A 119 -2.03 22.35 -30.25
C THR A 119 -0.90 21.81 -29.37
N LYS A 120 -0.97 22.02 -28.06
CA LYS A 120 -0.02 21.44 -27.09
C LYS A 120 -0.01 19.91 -27.14
N LEU A 121 -1.19 19.27 -27.19
CA LEU A 121 -1.28 17.82 -27.31
C LEU A 121 -0.64 17.29 -28.60
N ARG A 122 -0.83 17.98 -29.73
CA ARG A 122 -0.15 17.62 -30.99
C ARG A 122 1.38 17.74 -30.88
N GLN A 123 1.87 18.78 -30.22
CA GLN A 123 3.31 18.98 -30.02
C GLN A 123 3.89 17.91 -29.09
N ALA A 124 3.22 17.62 -27.97
CA ALA A 124 3.61 16.58 -27.03
C ALA A 124 3.65 15.20 -27.72
N ASP A 125 2.63 14.86 -28.51
CA ASP A 125 2.60 13.61 -29.28
C ASP A 125 3.74 13.53 -30.31
N TYR A 126 4.05 14.64 -30.98
CA TYR A 126 5.19 14.70 -31.91
C TYR A 126 6.54 14.48 -31.20
N ARG A 127 6.76 15.16 -30.07
CA ARG A 127 7.97 15.03 -29.25
C ARG A 127 8.12 13.63 -28.68
N ALA A 128 7.04 13.06 -28.14
CA ALA A 128 7.02 11.69 -27.62
C ALA A 128 7.36 10.68 -28.72
N LYS A 129 6.77 10.81 -29.91
CA LYS A 129 7.09 9.97 -31.08
C LYS A 129 8.55 10.09 -31.50
N ALA A 130 9.12 11.30 -31.50
CA ALA A 130 10.53 11.52 -31.79
C ALA A 130 11.44 10.83 -30.74
N LYS A 131 11.15 10.99 -29.44
CA LYS A 131 11.91 10.32 -28.38
C LYS A 131 11.80 8.80 -28.45
N ARG A 132 10.63 8.25 -28.77
CA ARG A 132 10.45 6.79 -28.97
C ARG A 132 11.33 6.26 -30.10
N ARG A 133 11.45 6.98 -31.22
CA ARG A 133 12.32 6.59 -32.34
C ARG A 133 13.79 6.57 -31.92
N ASN A 134 14.24 7.56 -31.15
CA ASN A 134 15.64 7.66 -30.71
C ASN A 134 16.00 6.64 -29.61
N LYS A 135 15.05 6.27 -28.73
CA LYS A 135 15.23 5.21 -27.72
C LYS A 135 15.46 3.83 -28.34
N VAL A 136 14.89 3.56 -29.52
CA VAL A 136 15.06 2.27 -30.21
C VAL A 136 16.46 2.14 -30.79
N SER A 137 17.08 3.23 -31.27
CA SER A 137 18.42 3.16 -31.89
C SER A 137 19.57 3.13 -30.87
N THR A 138 19.31 3.41 -29.60
CA THR A 138 20.32 3.43 -28.52
C THR A 138 20.34 2.16 -27.70
N ARG A 139 19.49 1.17 -28.01
CA ARG A 139 19.62 -0.16 -27.42
C ARG A 139 20.91 -0.79 -27.95
N PRO A 140 21.90 -1.10 -27.09
CA PRO A 140 23.06 -1.87 -27.54
C PRO A 140 22.57 -3.18 -28.15
N ALA A 141 23.19 -3.60 -29.24
CA ALA A 141 22.89 -4.89 -29.86
C ALA A 141 22.92 -5.97 -28.76
N PRO A 142 21.98 -6.95 -28.77
CA PRO A 142 22.03 -8.05 -27.82
C PRO A 142 23.42 -8.67 -27.89
N TYR A 143 24.08 -8.78 -26.73
CA TYR A 143 25.37 -9.44 -26.62
C TYR A 143 25.21 -10.87 -27.14
N ILE A 144 25.78 -11.14 -28.31
CA ILE A 144 25.96 -12.48 -28.83
C ILE A 144 27.32 -12.90 -28.29
N PRO A 145 27.40 -13.88 -27.36
CA PRO A 145 28.69 -14.42 -26.95
C PRO A 145 29.42 -14.90 -28.20
N GLU A 146 30.61 -14.37 -28.47
CA GLU A 146 31.45 -14.95 -29.51
C GLU A 146 31.69 -16.42 -29.15
N PRO A 147 31.52 -17.37 -30.08
CA PRO A 147 31.85 -18.75 -29.80
C PRO A 147 33.34 -18.82 -29.48
N GLU A 148 33.69 -19.23 -28.26
CA GLU A 148 35.05 -19.38 -27.75
C GLU A 148 35.90 -20.44 -28.49
N SER A 149 35.53 -20.81 -29.72
CA SER A 149 36.10 -21.95 -30.43
C SER A 149 37.21 -21.60 -31.42
N LEU A 150 37.89 -20.46 -31.30
CA LEU A 150 39.05 -20.12 -32.18
C LEU A 150 40.29 -19.60 -31.43
N LEU A 151 40.43 -19.90 -30.14
CA LEU A 151 41.76 -19.93 -29.53
C LEU A 151 42.40 -21.30 -29.83
N VAL A 152 42.82 -21.48 -31.08
CA VAL A 152 43.81 -22.50 -31.41
C VAL A 152 45.12 -22.03 -30.77
N PRO A 153 45.72 -22.80 -29.83
CA PRO A 153 47.04 -22.49 -29.32
C PRO A 153 48.03 -22.44 -30.50
N GLN A 154 48.77 -21.34 -30.65
CA GLN A 154 49.74 -21.17 -31.75
C GLN A 154 50.99 -22.07 -31.61
N ASP A 155 51.04 -22.91 -30.57
CA ASP A 155 52.24 -23.64 -30.20
C ASP A 155 52.41 -24.98 -30.96
N GLU A 156 51.50 -25.35 -31.86
CA GLU A 156 51.63 -26.59 -32.67
C GLU A 156 51.89 -26.39 -34.17
N LEU A 157 52.32 -25.19 -34.61
CA LEU A 157 52.72 -24.97 -36.01
C LEU A 157 54.18 -25.30 -36.33
N PHE A 158 54.96 -25.73 -35.34
CA PHE A 158 56.35 -26.17 -35.53
C PHE A 158 56.71 -27.34 -34.59
N SER A 159 56.36 -28.56 -34.99
CA SER A 159 57.08 -29.79 -34.59
C SER A 159 56.99 -30.83 -35.68
#